data_AF-A0A3A9FU31-F1
#
_entry.id   AF-A0A3A9FU31-F1
#
_cell.length_a   1.000
_cell.length_b   1.000
_cell.length_c   1.000
_cell.angle_alpha   90.00
_cell.angle_beta   90.00
_cell.angle_gamma   90.00
#
_symmetry.space_group_name_H-M   'P 1'
#
loop_
_entity.id
_entity.type
_entity.pdbx_description
1 polymer ?
#
loop_
_entity_poly.entity_id
_entity_poly.type
_entity_poly.pdbx_seq_one_letter_code
_entity_poly.pdbx_strand_id
1 'polypeptide(L)'
;MSRTYLRGDLYYADLGHGIGSEQKGTRPVVIIQNNVGNKYSPTVIIAAITSKANVKAKLPTHYYLDAGNGLTQPSLVLLEQIRTVDKRRLSGYVGRLDEKHIRGINHALAVSIGLIEPVPPKLTLCLCGACADAFRGTGAFALREAVPGLTEKEV
;
A
#
# COMPACT_ATOMS: atom_id res chain seq x y z
N MET A 1 20.96 21.69 -10.49
CA MET A 1 19.97 20.97 -11.32
C MET A 1 18.76 20.65 -10.46
N SER A 2 17.59 21.24 -10.72
CA SER A 2 16.36 21.01 -9.94
C SER A 2 15.77 19.64 -10.29
N ARG A 3 16.13 18.62 -9.52
CA ARG A 3 15.53 17.29 -9.68
C ARG A 3 14.07 17.36 -9.21
N THR A 4 13.13 17.06 -10.10
CA THR A 4 11.70 17.04 -9.77
C THR A 4 11.35 15.68 -9.17
N TYR A 5 10.83 15.68 -7.95
CA TYR A 5 10.34 14.49 -7.27
C TYR A 5 8.84 14.38 -7.49
N LEU A 6 8.35 13.24 -7.97
CA LEU A 6 6.94 13.06 -8.28
C LEU A 6 6.34 11.93 -7.44
N ARG A 7 5.04 12.06 -7.17
CA ARG A 7 4.26 11.02 -6.52
C ARG A 7 4.29 9.75 -7.36
N GLY A 8 4.56 8.62 -6.71
CA GLY A 8 4.73 7.31 -7.36
C GLY A 8 6.16 7.02 -7.82
N ASP A 9 7.09 7.99 -7.73
CA ASP A 9 8.50 7.70 -7.99
C ASP A 9 9.09 6.84 -6.86
N LEU A 10 9.96 5.92 -7.24
CA LEU A 10 10.72 5.03 -6.37
C LEU A 10 12.17 5.50 -6.28
N TYR A 11 12.69 5.58 -5.06
CA TYR A 11 14.07 5.98 -4.76
C TYR A 11 14.65 5.08 -3.68
N TYR A 12 15.97 4.96 -3.61
CA TYR A 12 16.60 4.58 -2.35
C TYR A 12 16.56 5.75 -1.38
N ALA A 13 16.38 5.46 -0.10
CA ALA A 13 16.46 6.47 0.95
C ALA A 13 17.24 5.97 2.15
N ASP A 14 18.07 6.83 2.72
CA ASP A 14 18.65 6.60 4.04
C ASP A 14 17.64 6.97 5.14
N LEU A 15 17.06 5.93 5.76
CA LEU A 15 16.13 6.07 6.88
C LEU A 15 16.86 6.16 8.25
N GLY A 16 18.19 6.12 8.26
CA GLY A 16 19.02 6.21 9.45
C GLY A 16 18.79 5.06 10.43
N HIS A 17 19.07 5.33 11.70
CA HIS A 17 18.78 4.42 12.81
C HIS A 17 17.40 4.74 13.37
N GLY A 18 16.41 3.91 13.05
CA GLY A 18 15.08 3.98 13.65
C GLY A 18 15.07 3.43 15.07
N ILE A 19 14.07 3.83 15.86
CA ILE A 19 13.84 3.32 17.22
C ILE A 19 12.86 2.14 17.15
N GLY A 20 13.13 1.06 17.88
CA GLY A 20 12.24 -0.11 17.94
C GLY A 20 11.98 -0.73 16.56
N SER A 21 10.70 -0.73 16.14
CA SER A 21 10.22 -1.37 14.90
C SER A 21 10.15 -0.45 13.68
N GLU A 22 10.63 0.80 13.80
CA GLU A 22 10.75 1.71 12.66
C GLU A 22 11.64 1.10 11.56
N GLN A 23 11.23 1.28 10.30
CA GLN A 23 12.08 0.89 9.18
C GLN A 23 13.34 1.78 9.13
N LYS A 24 14.48 1.10 9.02
CA LYS A 24 15.83 1.67 9.12
C LYS A 24 16.75 1.25 7.98
N GLY A 25 17.88 1.92 7.89
CA GLY A 25 18.91 1.71 6.87
C GLY A 25 18.51 2.21 5.48
N THR A 26 19.39 1.97 4.50
CA THR A 26 19.17 2.35 3.10
C THR A 26 18.29 1.33 2.41
N ARG A 27 17.14 1.76 1.89
CA ARG A 27 16.19 0.88 1.20
C ARG A 27 15.34 1.61 0.17
N PRO A 28 14.68 0.88 -0.75
CA PRO A 28 13.70 1.48 -1.64
C PRO A 28 12.54 2.08 -0.84
N VAL A 29 12.04 3.21 -1.31
CA VAL A 29 10.87 3.92 -0.81
C VAL A 29 10.05 4.44 -1.99
N VAL A 30 8.76 4.64 -1.77
CA VAL A 30 7.88 5.32 -2.73
C VAL A 30 7.48 6.68 -2.21
N ILE A 31 7.52 7.70 -3.09
CA ILE A 31 7.03 9.04 -2.77
C ILE A 31 5.50 9.04 -2.83
N ILE A 32 4.85 9.34 -1.71
CA ILE A 32 3.39 9.39 -1.58
C ILE A 32 2.83 10.82 -1.46
N GLN A 33 3.69 11.81 -1.22
CA GLN A 33 3.31 13.22 -1.14
C GLN A 33 2.82 13.75 -2.51
N ASN A 34 1.90 14.71 -2.46
CA ASN A 34 1.37 15.39 -3.65
C ASN A 34 2.46 16.19 -4.40
N ASN A 35 2.29 16.36 -5.73
CA ASN A 35 3.31 16.96 -6.59
C ASN A 35 3.54 18.46 -6.33
N VAL A 36 2.54 19.19 -5.83
CA VAL A 36 2.70 20.60 -5.44
C VAL A 36 3.67 20.68 -4.26
N GLY A 37 3.44 19.88 -3.22
CA GLY A 37 4.35 19.74 -2.08
C GLY A 37 5.75 19.31 -2.52
N ASN A 38 5.86 18.30 -3.38
CA ASN A 38 7.16 17.83 -3.87
C ASN A 38 7.91 18.90 -4.67
N LYS A 39 7.21 19.81 -5.35
CA LYS A 39 7.81 20.89 -6.13
C LYS A 39 8.41 21.97 -5.24
N TYR A 40 7.68 22.41 -4.22
CA TYR A 40 8.04 23.60 -3.43
C TYR A 40 8.69 23.29 -2.07
N SER A 41 8.39 22.13 -1.46
CA SER A 41 8.95 21.75 -0.15
C SER A 41 10.37 21.20 -0.27
N PRO A 42 11.27 21.43 0.70
CA PRO A 42 12.54 20.70 0.80
C PRO A 42 12.36 19.23 1.22
N THR A 43 11.18 18.86 1.70
CA THR A 43 10.86 17.50 2.17
C THR A 43 9.83 16.79 1.28
N VAL A 44 9.81 15.47 1.39
CA VAL A 44 8.79 14.60 0.79
C VAL A 44 8.27 13.60 1.82
N ILE A 45 7.03 13.14 1.66
CA ILE A 45 6.46 12.03 2.44
C ILE A 45 6.67 10.74 1.64
N ILE A 46 7.26 9.75 2.28
CA ILE A 46 7.59 8.45 1.69
C ILE A 46 6.97 7.30 2.48
N ALA A 47 6.77 6.16 1.82
CA ALA A 47 6.49 4.88 2.47
C ALA A 47 7.63 3.89 2.21
N ALA A 48 8.04 3.16 3.25
CA ALA A 48 9.14 2.21 3.14
C ALA A 48 8.75 0.94 2.35
N ILE A 49 9.69 0.40 1.58
CA ILE A 49 9.52 -0.85 0.84
C ILE A 49 10.41 -1.94 1.46
N THR A 50 9.93 -3.18 1.48
CA THR A 50 10.71 -4.35 1.89
C THR A 50 10.57 -5.50 0.90
N SER A 51 11.66 -6.21 0.63
CA SER A 51 11.65 -7.44 -0.18
C SER A 51 11.23 -8.69 0.61
N LYS A 52 10.97 -8.58 1.91
CA LYS A 52 10.51 -9.70 2.76
C LYS A 52 9.01 -9.97 2.60
N ALA A 53 8.53 -10.00 1.36
CA ALA A 53 7.11 -10.11 1.03
C ALA A 53 6.46 -11.40 1.56
N ASN A 54 7.23 -12.50 1.61
CA ASN A 54 6.72 -13.82 1.96
C ASN A 54 6.76 -14.15 3.46
N VAL A 55 7.33 -13.26 4.30
CA VAL A 55 7.57 -13.54 5.73
C VAL A 55 6.68 -12.68 6.63
N LYS A 56 6.06 -11.62 6.10
CA LYS A 56 5.22 -10.73 6.89
C LYS A 56 3.76 -11.20 6.90
N ALA A 57 3.11 -11.04 8.07
CA ALA A 57 1.66 -11.10 8.15
C ALA A 57 1.05 -10.09 7.17
N LYS A 58 0.03 -10.51 6.43
CA LYS A 58 -0.67 -9.66 5.45
C LYS A 58 -1.55 -8.67 6.21
N LEU A 59 -1.04 -7.46 6.43
CA LEU A 59 -1.82 -6.37 7.00
C LEU A 59 -2.59 -5.64 5.88
N PRO A 60 -3.76 -5.04 6.17
CA PRO A 60 -4.49 -4.25 5.17
C PRO A 60 -3.76 -2.96 4.78
N THR A 61 -2.69 -2.60 5.50
CA THR A 61 -1.76 -1.50 5.18
C THR A 61 -0.64 -1.91 4.23
N HIS A 62 -0.56 -3.19 3.85
CA HIS A 62 0.48 -3.67 2.95
C HIS A 62 0.00 -3.63 1.51
N TYR A 63 0.85 -3.14 0.62
CA TYR A 63 0.60 -3.19 -0.82
C TYR A 63 1.70 -3.97 -1.54
N TYR A 64 1.32 -5.00 -2.28
CA TYR A 64 2.24 -5.88 -2.98
C TYR A 64 2.61 -5.35 -4.36
N LEU A 65 3.90 -5.45 -4.68
CA LEU A 65 4.51 -5.14 -5.97
C LEU A 65 5.26 -6.38 -6.46
N ASP A 66 4.99 -6.77 -7.70
CA ASP A 66 5.85 -7.74 -8.40
C ASP A 66 7.24 -7.15 -8.68
N ALA A 67 8.17 -8.00 -9.11
CA ALA A 67 9.42 -7.52 -9.68
C ALA A 67 9.11 -6.67 -10.92
N GLY A 68 9.70 -5.47 -11.00
CA GLY A 68 9.32 -4.47 -11.99
C GLY A 68 9.52 -3.05 -11.48
N ASN A 69 9.31 -2.06 -12.36
CA ASN A 69 9.46 -0.63 -12.05
C ASN A 69 10.82 -0.28 -11.37
N GLY A 70 11.87 -1.04 -11.70
CA GLY A 70 13.22 -0.91 -11.12
C GLY A 70 13.51 -1.78 -9.90
N LEU A 71 12.50 -2.46 -9.33
CA LEU A 71 12.69 -3.45 -8.27
C LEU A 71 13.11 -4.79 -8.86
N THR A 72 14.16 -5.40 -8.30
CA THR A 72 14.74 -6.66 -8.78
C THR A 72 14.01 -7.91 -8.30
N GLN A 73 13.11 -7.77 -7.32
CA GLN A 73 12.37 -8.87 -6.72
C GLN A 73 11.01 -8.39 -6.17
N PRO A 74 10.04 -9.30 -5.99
CA PRO A 74 8.77 -8.97 -5.35
C PRO A 74 8.95 -8.26 -4.01
N SER A 75 8.12 -7.25 -3.77
CA SER A 75 8.27 -6.32 -2.65
C SER A 75 6.93 -5.93 -2.05
N LEU A 76 6.94 -5.51 -0.79
CA LEU A 76 5.80 -4.92 -0.08
C LEU A 76 6.08 -3.45 0.25
N VAL A 77 5.15 -2.58 -0.13
CA VAL A 77 5.05 -1.21 0.40
C VAL A 77 4.34 -1.28 1.75
N LEU A 78 4.96 -0.71 2.78
CA LEU A 78 4.48 -0.74 4.15
C LEU A 78 3.86 0.62 4.50
N LEU A 79 2.54 0.76 4.35
CA LEU A 79 1.87 2.04 4.58
C LEU A 79 1.74 2.38 6.07
N GLU A 80 2.03 1.44 6.97
CA GLU A 80 2.22 1.72 8.39
C GLU A 80 3.62 2.27 8.72
N GLN A 81 4.53 2.35 7.73
CA GLN A 81 5.91 2.82 7.88
C GLN A 81 6.17 4.04 6.99
N ILE A 82 5.37 5.09 7.22
CA ILE A 82 5.44 6.38 6.51
C ILE A 82 6.35 7.35 7.26
N ARG A 83 7.16 8.11 6.52
CA ARG A 83 8.01 9.16 7.10
C ARG A 83 8.08 10.38 6.18
N THR A 84 8.13 11.56 6.77
CA THR A 84 8.58 12.77 6.08
C THR A 84 10.10 12.81 6.13
N VAL A 85 10.75 12.96 4.97
CA VAL A 85 12.20 13.00 4.85
C VAL A 85 12.64 14.20 4.03
N ASP A 86 13.81 14.74 4.37
CA ASP A 86 14.49 15.73 3.52
C ASP A 86 14.92 15.07 2.19
N LYS A 87 14.79 15.79 1.08
CA LYS A 87 15.18 15.30 -0.26
C LYS A 87 16.64 14.85 -0.33
N ARG A 88 17.53 15.37 0.53
CA ARG A 88 18.93 14.93 0.66
C ARG A 88 19.07 13.48 1.12
N ARG A 89 18.05 12.91 1.78
CA ARG A 89 18.03 11.49 2.16
C ARG A 89 17.70 10.57 0.98
N LEU A 90 17.16 11.11 -0.12
CA LEU A 90 16.86 10.34 -1.32
C LEU A 90 18.10 10.23 -2.21
N SER A 91 18.46 8.99 -2.53
CA SER A 91 19.56 8.64 -3.42
C SER A 91 19.06 7.62 -4.44
N GLY A 92 19.75 7.49 -5.59
CA GLY A 92 19.46 6.44 -6.58
C GLY A 92 17.99 6.31 -7.00
N TYR A 93 17.61 6.97 -8.10
CA TYR A 93 16.30 6.72 -8.70
C TYR A 93 16.17 5.24 -9.08
N VAL A 94 15.10 4.59 -8.64
CA VAL A 94 14.83 3.18 -8.91
C VAL A 94 13.91 3.05 -10.12
N GLY A 95 12.84 3.81 -10.14
CA GLY A 95 11.82 3.76 -11.19
C GLY A 95 10.56 4.48 -10.76
N ARG A 96 9.44 4.16 -11.40
CA ARG A 96 8.16 4.81 -11.15
C ARG A 96 7.03 3.82 -11.25
N LEU A 97 6.10 3.89 -10.31
CA LEU A 97 4.89 3.08 -10.31
C LEU A 97 3.88 3.58 -11.35
N ASP A 98 3.16 2.64 -11.94
CA ASP A 98 2.02 2.96 -12.79
C ASP A 98 0.80 3.42 -11.96
N GLU A 99 -0.23 3.88 -12.66
CA GLU A 99 -1.43 4.42 -12.00
C GLU A 99 -2.20 3.35 -11.21
N LYS A 100 -2.17 2.09 -11.66
CA LYS A 100 -2.81 0.96 -10.98
C LYS A 100 -2.21 0.79 -9.59
N HIS A 101 -0.89 0.78 -9.48
CA HIS A 101 -0.18 0.67 -8.21
C HIS A 101 -0.40 1.90 -7.32
N ILE A 102 -0.41 3.10 -7.90
CA ILE A 102 -0.69 4.33 -7.16
C ILE A 102 -2.10 4.29 -6.53
N ARG A 103 -3.11 3.80 -7.24
CA ARG A 103 -4.48 3.66 -6.69
C ARG A 103 -4.52 2.65 -5.53
N GLY A 104 -3.86 1.51 -5.66
CA GLY A 104 -3.76 0.52 -4.58
C GLY A 104 -3.06 1.07 -3.34
N ILE A 105 -1.97 1.83 -3.53
CA ILE A 105 -1.27 2.55 -2.46
C ILE A 105 -2.18 3.58 -1.80
N ASN A 106 -3.01 4.32 -2.54
CA ASN A 106 -3.96 5.28 -1.95
C ASN A 106 -4.93 4.59 -0.99
N HIS A 107 -5.46 3.43 -1.40
CA HIS A 107 -6.37 2.66 -0.57
C HIS A 107 -5.68 2.17 0.72
N ALA A 108 -4.52 1.51 0.58
CA ALA A 108 -3.76 1.02 1.74
C ALA A 108 -3.31 2.16 2.67
N LEU A 109 -2.97 3.33 2.12
CA LEU A 109 -2.65 4.54 2.89
C LEU A 109 -3.88 5.00 3.67
N ALA A 110 -5.03 5.14 3.01
CA ALA A 110 -6.27 5.59 3.65
C ALA A 110 -6.69 4.65 4.80
N VAL A 111 -6.53 3.33 4.63
CA VAL A 111 -6.71 2.37 5.73
C VAL A 111 -5.71 2.62 6.85
N SER A 112 -4.42 2.78 6.53
CA SER A 112 -3.36 2.93 7.54
C SER A 112 -3.53 4.15 8.45
N ILE A 113 -4.16 5.21 7.98
CA ILE A 113 -4.42 6.44 8.75
C ILE A 113 -5.89 6.62 9.11
N GLY A 114 -6.71 5.56 9.02
CA GLY A 114 -8.10 5.56 9.48
C GLY A 114 -9.04 6.48 8.70
N LEU A 115 -8.71 6.85 7.46
CA LEU A 115 -9.62 7.61 6.59
C LEU A 115 -10.73 6.73 5.99
N ILE A 116 -10.47 5.42 5.89
CA ILE A 116 -11.46 4.42 5.50
C ILE A 116 -11.27 3.17 6.37
N GLU A 117 -12.33 2.40 6.53
CA GLU A 117 -12.23 1.07 7.14
C GLU A 117 -11.64 0.07 6.13
N PRO A 118 -10.83 -0.90 6.59
CA PRO A 118 -10.43 -2.01 5.74
C PRO A 118 -11.67 -2.77 5.29
N VAL A 119 -11.73 -3.13 4.01
CA VAL A 119 -12.83 -3.96 3.51
C VAL A 119 -12.86 -5.25 4.33
N PRO A 120 -13.97 -5.57 5.01
CA PRO A 120 -14.04 -6.78 5.80
C PRO A 120 -13.87 -7.99 4.88
N PRO A 121 -13.20 -9.06 5.34
CA PRO A 121 -13.03 -10.28 4.54
C PRO A 121 -14.38 -10.92 4.16
N LYS A 122 -15.45 -10.54 4.86
CA LYS A 122 -16.83 -10.93 4.61
C LYS A 122 -17.70 -9.68 4.52
N LEU A 123 -18.41 -9.55 3.41
CA LEU A 123 -19.36 -8.48 3.18
C LEU A 123 -20.77 -9.08 3.23
N THR A 124 -21.59 -8.63 4.17
CA THR A 124 -23.01 -9.03 4.22
C THR A 124 -23.82 -8.05 3.38
N LEU A 125 -24.53 -8.58 2.38
CA LEU A 125 -25.36 -7.80 1.46
C LEU A 125 -26.76 -8.40 1.37
N CYS A 126 -27.78 -7.54 1.24
CA CYS A 126 -29.11 -7.96 0.85
C CYS A 126 -29.21 -7.97 -0.68
N LEU A 127 -29.18 -9.15 -1.28
CA LEU A 127 -29.26 -9.33 -2.73
C LEU A 127 -30.63 -9.91 -3.11
N CYS A 128 -31.29 -9.36 -4.13
CA CYS A 128 -32.38 -10.07 -4.79
C CYS A 128 -31.82 -11.22 -5.65
N GLY A 129 -32.67 -12.12 -6.12
CA GLY A 129 -32.25 -13.28 -6.93
C GLY A 129 -31.36 -12.90 -8.13
N ALA A 130 -31.79 -11.90 -8.92
CA ALA A 130 -31.02 -11.42 -10.07
C ALA A 130 -29.63 -10.86 -9.68
N CYS A 131 -29.53 -10.16 -8.55
CA CYS A 131 -28.25 -9.66 -8.06
C CYS A 131 -27.36 -10.79 -7.57
N ALA A 132 -27.90 -11.78 -6.85
CA ALA A 132 -27.14 -12.94 -6.39
C ALA A 132 -26.56 -13.73 -7.57
N ASP A 133 -27.35 -13.97 -8.62
CA ASP A 133 -26.91 -14.67 -9.82
C ASP A 133 -25.81 -13.89 -10.56
N ALA A 134 -25.97 -12.56 -10.68
CA ALA A 134 -24.96 -11.70 -11.28
C ALA A 134 -23.62 -11.79 -10.54
N PHE A 135 -23.63 -11.75 -9.20
CA PHE A 135 -22.42 -11.89 -8.38
C PHE A 135 -21.77 -13.27 -8.54
N ARG A 136 -22.55 -14.37 -8.51
CA ARG A 136 -22.04 -15.73 -8.75
C ARG A 136 -21.40 -15.85 -10.13
N GLY A 137 -22.03 -15.25 -11.15
CA GLY A 137 -21.56 -15.28 -12.54
C GLY A 137 -20.21 -14.59 -12.77
N THR A 138 -19.78 -13.68 -11.88
CA THR A 138 -18.47 -13.02 -12.00
C THR A 138 -17.29 -13.95 -11.71
N GLY A 139 -17.50 -15.03 -10.94
CA GLY A 139 -16.43 -15.88 -10.41
C GLY A 139 -15.48 -15.17 -9.40
N ALA A 140 -15.71 -13.89 -9.10
CA ALA A 140 -14.86 -13.11 -8.19
C ALA A 140 -15.25 -13.27 -6.71
N PHE A 141 -16.45 -13.77 -6.42
CA PHE A 141 -16.99 -13.88 -5.08
C PHE A 141 -17.67 -15.24 -4.85
N ALA A 142 -17.50 -15.79 -3.64
CA ALA A 142 -18.29 -16.92 -3.17
C ALA A 142 -19.45 -16.39 -2.31
N LEU A 143 -20.68 -16.49 -2.82
CA LEU A 143 -21.88 -16.10 -2.08
C LEU A 143 -22.38 -17.25 -1.19
N ARG A 144 -22.64 -16.93 0.08
CA ARG A 144 -23.29 -17.80 1.06
C ARG A 144 -24.47 -17.04 1.67
N GLU A 145 -25.57 -17.74 1.93
CA GLU A 145 -26.68 -17.15 2.67
C GLU A 145 -26.26 -16.88 4.11
N ALA A 146 -26.56 -15.68 4.61
CA ALA A 146 -26.30 -15.33 5.99
C ALA A 146 -27.39 -15.94 6.86
N VAL A 147 -27.04 -16.89 7.74
CA VAL A 147 -27.96 -17.40 8.76
C VAL A 147 -27.98 -16.40 9.93
N PRO A 148 -29.12 -15.78 10.28
CA PRO A 148 -29.18 -14.83 11.37
C PRO A 148 -28.81 -15.50 12.71
N GLY A 149 -27.81 -14.97 13.42
CA GLY A 149 -27.51 -15.36 14.82
C GLY A 149 -26.33 -16.32 15.05
N LEU A 150 -25.65 -16.80 14.00
CA LEU A 150 -24.43 -17.61 14.16
C LEU A 150 -23.16 -16.73 14.03
N THR A 151 -22.42 -16.57 15.13
CA THR A 151 -21.05 -16.03 15.09
C THR A 151 -20.03 -17.16 14.95
N GLU A 152 -19.08 -16.99 14.04
CA GLU A 152 -18.12 -17.97 13.48
C GLU A 152 -17.13 -18.68 14.43
N LYS A 153 -17.37 -18.79 15.73
CA LYS A 153 -16.53 -19.69 16.56
C LYS A 153 -16.79 -21.19 16.31
N GLU A 154 -17.66 -21.55 15.37
CA GLU A 154 -18.18 -22.92 15.24
C GLU A 154 -18.08 -23.56 13.83
N VAL A 155 -17.28 -23.01 12.90
CA VAL A 155 -16.93 -23.73 11.65
C VAL A 155 -15.48 -23.51 11.24
#